data_AF-E0U967-F1
#
_entry.id   AF-E0U967-F1
#
_cell.length_a   1.000
_cell.length_b   1.000
_cell.length_c   1.000
_cell.angle_alpha   90.00
_cell.angle_beta   90.00
_cell.angle_gamma   90.00
#
_symmetry.space_group_name_H-M   'P 1'
#
loop_
_entity.id
_entity.type
_entity.pdbx_description
1 polymer ?
#
loop_
_entity_poly.entity_id
_entity_poly.type
_entity_poly.pdbx_seq_one_letter_code
_entity_poly.pdbx_strand_id
1 'polypeptide(L)'
;MHQLNHKNVLTQNRTVEKVRASTPLTIISDESLLATFDEIELLREQIQSWHSLAKLQNSRLEVLEQELYYTNQELCNAFMFQKKSFTEVIQLAKAILASGKSASECLAELIVSVYGFPVKLEDLQPSP
;
A
#
# COMPACT_ATOMS: atom_id res chain seq x y z
N MET A 1 11.94 0.59 -85.15
CA MET A 1 12.78 -0.29 -84.30
C MET A 1 14.22 0.06 -84.64
N HIS A 2 15.07 0.72 -83.86
CA HIS A 2 15.17 1.03 -82.43
C HIS A 2 15.87 2.40 -82.32
N GLN A 3 15.31 3.36 -81.58
CA GLN A 3 16.09 4.45 -81.00
C GLN A 3 15.87 4.38 -79.49
N LEU A 4 16.65 3.52 -78.84
CA LEU A 4 16.62 3.33 -77.40
C LEU A 4 17.82 4.05 -76.79
N ASN A 5 17.54 4.93 -75.83
CA ASN A 5 18.40 5.28 -74.70
C ASN A 5 19.80 5.89 -74.96
N HIS A 6 19.83 7.20 -75.23
CA HIS A 6 20.99 8.03 -74.85
C HIS A 6 20.67 9.20 -73.90
N LYS A 7 19.43 9.31 -73.42
CA LYS A 7 19.05 10.37 -72.46
C LYS A 7 18.97 9.93 -70.98
N ASN A 8 19.27 8.67 -70.67
CA ASN A 8 19.14 8.16 -69.30
C ASN A 8 20.46 7.90 -68.56
N VAL A 9 21.61 8.30 -69.12
CA VAL A 9 22.94 8.06 -68.51
C VAL A 9 23.53 9.32 -67.86
N LEU A 10 22.95 10.50 -68.07
CA LEU A 10 23.45 11.76 -67.50
C LEU A 10 22.65 12.29 -66.29
N THR A 11 21.57 11.61 -65.92
CA THR A 11 20.72 11.99 -64.77
C THR A 11 20.94 11.11 -63.54
N GLN A 12 21.78 10.07 -63.61
CA GLN A 12 22.00 9.14 -62.51
C GLN A 12 23.30 9.40 -61.72
N ASN A 13 24.06 10.44 -62.08
CA ASN A 13 25.30 10.84 -61.41
C ASN A 13 25.23 12.17 -60.65
N ARG A 14 24.04 12.78 -60.52
CA ARG A 14 23.87 14.08 -59.81
C ARG A 14 23.18 14.00 -58.45
N THR A 15 22.88 12.80 -57.97
CA THR A 15 22.17 12.59 -56.71
C THR A 15 22.90 11.62 -55.78
N VAL A 16 24.24 11.66 -55.77
CA VAL A 16 25.05 10.92 -54.78
C VAL A 16 26.04 11.83 -54.02
N GLU A 17 26.17 13.11 -54.40
CA GLU A 17 27.12 14.04 -53.75
C GLU A 17 26.54 14.85 -52.58
N LYS A 18 25.35 14.54 -52.06
CA LYS A 18 24.77 15.33 -50.95
C LYS A 18 24.13 14.52 -49.83
N VAL A 19 24.74 13.38 -49.47
CA VAL A 19 24.54 12.74 -48.15
C VAL A 19 25.88 12.19 -47.63
N ARG A 20 26.90 13.04 -47.61
CA ARG A 20 27.95 12.95 -46.60
C ARG A 20 27.93 14.26 -45.83
N ALA A 21 26.82 14.51 -45.13
CA ALA A 21 26.95 15.24 -43.89
C ALA A 21 27.81 14.31 -43.02
N SER A 22 29.12 14.52 -43.03
CA SER A 22 30.01 13.95 -42.05
C SER A 22 29.35 14.22 -40.71
N THR A 23 28.88 13.17 -40.04
CA THR A 23 28.56 13.24 -38.63
C THR A 23 29.79 13.90 -38.00
N PRO A 24 29.67 15.06 -37.36
CA PRO A 24 30.83 15.72 -36.78
C PRO A 24 31.51 14.71 -35.90
N LEU A 25 32.78 14.39 -36.21
CA LEU A 25 33.59 13.54 -35.36
C LEU A 25 33.72 14.32 -34.05
N THR A 26 32.93 13.94 -33.05
CA THR A 26 33.10 14.48 -31.70
C THR A 26 34.44 13.95 -31.23
N ILE A 27 35.47 14.79 -31.29
CA ILE A 27 36.76 14.50 -30.67
C ILE A 27 36.50 14.56 -29.17
N ILE A 28 36.22 13.40 -28.57
CA ILE A 28 36.09 13.26 -27.13
C ILE A 28 37.53 13.28 -26.59
N SER A 29 37.84 14.22 -25.70
CA SER A 29 39.12 14.19 -25.00
C SER A 29 39.15 13.02 -24.03
N ASP A 30 40.32 12.42 -23.80
CA ASP A 30 40.49 11.34 -22.83
C ASP A 30 40.02 11.76 -21.43
N GLU A 31 40.18 13.04 -21.08
CA GLU A 31 39.67 13.65 -19.85
C GLU A 31 38.13 13.65 -19.77
N SER A 32 37.44 13.96 -20.87
CA SER A 32 35.97 13.88 -20.94
C SER A 32 35.47 12.45 -20.82
N LEU A 33 36.23 11.48 -21.35
CA LEU A 33 35.89 10.07 -21.25
C LEU A 33 36.07 9.56 -19.81
N LEU A 34 37.15 9.94 -19.15
CA LEU A 34 37.41 9.61 -17.74
C LEU A 34 36.33 10.19 -16.82
N ALA A 35 35.99 11.48 -16.98
CA ALA A 35 34.92 12.11 -16.21
C ALA A 35 33.56 11.42 -16.41
N THR A 36 33.29 10.93 -17.61
CA THR A 36 32.07 10.16 -17.90
C THR A 36 32.07 8.80 -17.18
N PHE A 37 33.22 8.12 -17.08
CA PHE A 37 33.32 6.88 -16.33
C PHE A 37 33.13 7.08 -14.83
N ASP A 38 33.71 8.14 -14.27
CA ASP A 38 33.53 8.51 -12.85
C ASP A 38 32.04 8.82 -12.56
N GLU A 39 31.37 9.54 -13.45
CA GLU A 39 29.94 9.83 -13.32
C GLU A 39 29.09 8.56 -13.40
N ILE A 40 29.41 7.64 -14.32
CA ILE A 40 28.73 6.34 -14.42
C ILE A 40 28.92 5.52 -13.15
N GLU A 41 30.12 5.53 -12.56
CA GLU A 41 30.41 4.82 -11.31
C GLU A 41 29.60 5.40 -10.15
N LEU A 42 29.61 6.72 -9.99
CA LEU A 42 28.80 7.41 -8.97
C LEU A 42 27.30 7.10 -9.11
N LEU A 43 26.77 7.13 -10.34
CA LEU A 43 25.36 6.82 -10.60
C LEU A 43 25.03 5.36 -10.25
N ARG A 44 25.94 4.42 -10.51
CA ARG A 44 25.77 3.01 -10.12
C ARG A 44 25.71 2.85 -8.60
N GLU A 45 26.60 3.52 -7.88
CA GLU A 45 26.59 3.53 -6.41
C GLU A 45 25.28 4.09 -5.85
N GLN A 46 24.79 5.19 -6.43
CA GLN A 46 23.51 5.79 -6.03
C GLN A 46 22.32 4.84 -6.28
N ILE A 47 22.27 4.20 -7.45
CA ILE A 47 21.24 3.21 -7.77
C ILE A 47 21.28 2.04 -6.77
N GLN A 48 22.47 1.52 -6.46
CA GLN A 48 22.62 0.43 -5.51
C GLN A 48 22.21 0.85 -4.08
N SER A 49 22.54 2.06 -3.67
CA SER A 49 22.15 2.63 -2.38
C SER A 49 20.63 2.73 -2.26
N TRP A 50 19.96 3.32 -3.26
CA TRP A 50 18.51 3.45 -3.28
C TRP A 50 17.81 2.09 -3.35
N HIS A 51 18.32 1.15 -4.14
CA HIS A 51 17.78 -0.20 -4.19
C HIS A 51 17.85 -0.89 -2.82
N SER A 52 18.97 -0.72 -2.10
CA SER A 52 19.14 -1.28 -0.76
C SER A 52 18.18 -0.64 0.25
N LEU A 53 17.98 0.68 0.17
CA LEU A 53 17.02 1.40 1.00
C LEU A 53 15.58 0.94 0.75
N ALA A 54 15.18 0.83 -0.53
CA ALA A 54 13.85 0.36 -0.91
C ALA A 54 13.60 -1.07 -0.41
N LYS A 55 14.59 -1.96 -0.52
CA LYS A 55 14.49 -3.33 0.00
C LYS A 55 14.29 -3.35 1.50
N LEU A 56 15.05 -2.54 2.25
CA LEU A 56 14.89 -2.43 3.70
C LEU A 56 13.50 -1.92 4.09
N GLN A 57 13.02 -0.88 3.40
CA GLN A 57 11.69 -0.32 3.64
C GLN A 57 10.59 -1.33 3.36
N ASN A 58 10.68 -2.07 2.25
CA ASN A 58 9.72 -3.13 1.93
C ASN A 58 9.70 -4.23 2.99
N SER A 59 10.87 -4.72 3.43
CA SER A 59 10.91 -5.72 4.50
C SER A 59 10.31 -5.24 5.81
N ARG A 60 10.47 -3.95 6.13
CA ARG A 60 9.89 -3.35 7.33
C ARG A 60 8.36 -3.23 7.21
N LEU A 61 7.87 -2.92 6.02
CA LEU A 61 6.46 -2.83 5.74
C LEU A 61 5.78 -4.19 5.86
N GLU A 62 6.39 -5.25 5.31
CA GLU A 62 5.89 -6.63 5.45
C GLU A 62 5.76 -7.06 6.93
N VAL A 63 6.77 -6.74 7.75
CA VAL A 63 6.73 -7.01 9.20
C VAL A 63 5.57 -6.25 9.87
N LEU A 64 5.42 -4.95 9.58
CA LEU A 64 4.35 -4.13 10.15
C LEU A 64 2.96 -4.60 9.73
N GLU A 65 2.78 -5.01 8.47
CA GLU A 65 1.52 -5.58 7.98
C GLU A 65 1.16 -6.86 8.73
N GLN A 66 2.17 -7.72 8.98
CA GLN A 66 1.97 -8.94 9.73
C GLN A 66 1.65 -8.67 11.21
N GLU A 67 2.35 -7.75 11.87
CA GLU A 67 2.06 -7.33 13.24
C GLU A 67 0.65 -6.74 13.37
N LEU A 68 0.26 -5.88 12.42
CA LEU A 68 -1.07 -5.29 12.38
C LEU A 68 -2.15 -6.37 12.21
N TYR A 69 -1.93 -7.33 11.31
CA TYR A 69 -2.84 -8.45 11.11
C TYR A 69 -3.06 -9.24 12.40
N TYR A 70 -1.98 -9.64 13.08
CA TYR A 70 -2.09 -10.38 14.34
C TYR A 70 -2.74 -9.57 15.45
N THR A 71 -2.34 -8.32 15.62
CA THR A 71 -2.94 -7.43 16.63
C THR A 71 -4.44 -7.26 16.39
N ASN A 72 -4.86 -7.10 15.14
CA ASN A 72 -6.28 -6.97 14.80
C ASN A 72 -7.05 -8.27 15.07
N GLN A 73 -6.45 -9.43 14.78
CA GLN A 73 -7.03 -10.73 15.14
C GLN A 73 -7.19 -10.88 16.65
N GLU A 74 -6.18 -10.51 17.43
CA GLU A 74 -6.24 -10.54 18.90
C GLU A 74 -7.32 -9.61 19.46
N LEU A 75 -7.43 -8.39 18.92
CA LEU A 75 -8.49 -7.44 19.29
C LEU A 75 -9.88 -7.97 18.94
N CYS A 76 -10.05 -8.54 17.74
CA CYS A 76 -11.32 -9.14 17.34
C CYS A 76 -11.68 -10.31 18.26
N ASN A 77 -10.72 -11.17 18.59
CA ASN A 77 -10.93 -12.27 19.52
C ASN A 77 -11.32 -11.75 20.90
N ALA A 78 -10.57 -10.79 21.46
CA ALA A 78 -10.88 -10.18 22.75
C ALA A 78 -12.29 -9.56 22.78
N PHE A 79 -12.68 -8.88 21.72
CA PHE A 79 -14.01 -8.29 21.59
C PHE A 79 -15.13 -9.35 21.48
N MET A 80 -14.87 -10.44 20.74
CA MET A 80 -15.82 -11.55 20.63
C MET A 80 -15.95 -12.32 21.95
N PHE A 81 -14.86 -12.49 22.71
CA PHE A 81 -14.90 -13.09 24.06
C PHE A 81 -15.65 -12.23 25.08
N GLN A 82 -15.65 -10.90 24.91
CA GLN A 82 -16.43 -10.01 25.78
C GLN A 82 -17.94 -10.08 25.52
N LYS A 83 -18.37 -10.58 24.35
CA LYS A 83 -19.80 -10.71 24.03
C LYS A 83 -20.33 -12.05 24.52
N LYS A 84 -21.16 -12.01 25.56
CA LYS A 84 -22.05 -13.13 25.92
C LYS A 84 -22.88 -13.51 24.71
N SER A 85 -22.96 -14.81 24.40
CA SER A 85 -23.84 -15.32 23.36
C SER A 85 -25.30 -15.00 23.68
N PHE A 86 -26.15 -14.90 22.67
CA PHE A 86 -27.59 -14.65 22.86
C PHE A 86 -28.23 -15.65 23.84
N THR A 87 -27.82 -16.92 23.78
CA THR A 87 -28.28 -17.97 24.69
C THR A 87 -27.87 -17.69 26.14
N GLU A 88 -26.62 -17.28 26.38
CA GLU A 88 -26.15 -16.90 27.73
C GLU A 88 -26.89 -15.66 28.25
N VAL A 89 -27.14 -14.67 27.40
CA VAL A 89 -27.92 -13.49 27.75
C VAL A 89 -29.36 -13.87 28.12
N ILE A 90 -29.99 -14.81 27.41
CA ILE A 90 -31.32 -15.31 27.76
C ILE A 90 -31.31 -16.02 29.12
N GLN A 91 -30.33 -16.88 29.38
CA GLN A 91 -30.24 -17.57 30.67
C GLN A 91 -30.02 -16.60 31.82
N LEU A 92 -29.17 -15.59 31.61
CA LEU A 92 -28.97 -14.50 32.55
C LEU A 92 -30.27 -13.72 32.79
N ALA A 93 -31.00 -13.33 31.73
CA ALA A 93 -32.26 -12.62 31.86
C ALA A 93 -33.31 -13.44 32.64
N LYS A 94 -33.40 -14.75 32.39
CA LYS A 94 -34.28 -15.64 33.17
C LYS A 94 -33.89 -15.69 34.65
N ALA A 95 -32.60 -15.78 34.95
CA ALA A 95 -32.10 -15.81 36.33
C ALA A 95 -32.39 -14.48 37.06
N ILE A 96 -32.20 -13.34 36.38
CA ILE A 96 -32.52 -12.01 36.92
C ILE A 96 -34.02 -11.87 37.15
N LEU A 97 -34.87 -12.28 36.21
CA LEU A 97 -36.33 -12.22 36.37
C LEU A 97 -36.83 -13.09 37.53
N ALA A 98 -36.14 -14.20 37.83
CA ALA A 98 -36.45 -15.05 38.98
C ALA A 98 -35.97 -14.48 40.34
N SER A 99 -35.18 -13.39 40.34
CA SER A 99 -34.57 -12.83 41.57
C SER A 99 -35.52 -12.03 42.46
N GLY A 100 -36.76 -11.78 42.02
CA GLY A 100 -37.76 -11.02 42.79
C GLY A 100 -37.50 -9.52 42.88
N LYS A 101 -36.49 -9.00 42.18
CA LYS A 101 -36.15 -7.57 42.08
C LYS A 101 -37.22 -6.81 41.27
N SER A 102 -37.27 -5.48 41.45
CA SER A 102 -38.10 -4.61 40.63
C SER A 102 -37.65 -4.61 39.16
N ALA A 103 -38.53 -4.18 38.25
CA ALA A 103 -38.22 -4.16 36.82
C ALA A 103 -37.02 -3.26 36.47
N SER A 104 -36.88 -2.11 37.16
CA SER A 104 -35.74 -1.19 36.98
C SER A 104 -34.42 -1.78 37.46
N GLU A 105 -34.43 -2.49 38.59
CA GLU A 105 -33.26 -3.22 39.10
C GLU A 105 -32.86 -4.37 38.18
N CYS A 106 -33.83 -5.15 37.71
CA CYS A 106 -33.59 -6.22 36.73
C CYS A 106 -32.96 -5.67 35.45
N LEU A 107 -33.46 -4.53 34.97
CA LEU A 107 -32.96 -3.90 33.75
C LEU A 107 -31.53 -3.36 33.94
N ALA A 108 -31.25 -2.68 35.06
CA ALA A 108 -29.91 -2.20 35.39
C ALA A 108 -28.90 -3.35 35.46
N GLU A 109 -29.24 -4.43 36.17
CA GLU A 109 -28.39 -5.62 36.31
C GLU A 109 -28.14 -6.32 34.97
N LEU A 110 -29.16 -6.39 34.11
CA LEU A 110 -29.02 -6.96 32.77
C LEU A 110 -28.09 -6.11 31.90
N ILE A 111 -28.24 -4.78 31.89
CA ILE A 111 -27.40 -3.88 31.10
C ILE A 111 -25.94 -3.97 31.57
N VAL A 112 -25.70 -3.93 32.88
CA VAL A 112 -24.36 -4.09 33.47
C VAL A 112 -23.75 -5.43 33.06
N SER A 113 -24.54 -6.50 33.12
CA SER A 113 -24.05 -7.84 32.83
C SER A 113 -23.81 -8.10 31.33
N VAL A 114 -24.47 -7.37 30.44
CA VAL A 114 -24.33 -7.51 28.97
C VAL A 114 -23.23 -6.60 28.43
N TYR A 115 -23.15 -5.36 28.92
CA TYR A 115 -22.24 -4.35 28.40
C TYR A 115 -21.02 -4.09 29.29
N GLY A 116 -21.00 -4.62 30.52
CA GLY A 116 -19.89 -4.45 31.46
C GLY A 116 -19.78 -3.06 32.10
N PHE A 117 -20.75 -2.17 31.87
CA PHE A 117 -20.75 -0.82 32.42
C PHE A 117 -21.66 -0.73 33.65
N PRO A 118 -21.20 -0.09 34.75
CA PRO A 118 -22.05 0.16 35.89
C PRO A 118 -23.18 1.14 35.50
N VAL A 119 -24.42 0.72 35.67
CA VAL A 119 -25.63 1.54 35.46
C VAL A 119 -26.28 1.80 36.81
N LYS A 120 -26.57 3.06 37.11
CA LYS A 120 -27.36 3.42 38.29
C LYS A 120 -28.84 3.49 37.94
N LEU A 121 -29.71 3.35 38.93
CA LEU A 121 -31.16 3.39 38.69
C LEU A 121 -31.63 4.76 38.20
N GLU A 122 -30.93 5.84 38.56
CA GLU A 122 -31.23 7.19 38.11
C GLU A 122 -30.99 7.36 36.61
N ASP A 123 -30.07 6.59 36.02
CA ASP A 123 -29.78 6.61 34.58
C ASP A 123 -30.93 6.02 33.75
N LEU A 124 -31.86 5.29 34.38
CA LEU A 124 -33.02 4.66 33.75
C LEU A 124 -34.32 5.47 33.91
N GLN A 125 -34.25 6.63 34.57
CA GLN A 125 -35.39 7.53 34.67
C GLN A 125 -35.68 8.15 33.28
N PRO A 126 -36.95 8.32 32.89
CA PRO A 126 -37.28 9.01 31.66
C PRO A 126 -36.74 10.45 31.70
N SER A 127 -36.06 10.88 30.63
CA SER A 127 -35.62 12.27 30.46
C SER A 127 -36.85 13.20 30.49
N PRO A 128 -36.74 14.39 31.10
CA PRO A 128 -37.80 15.41 31.07
C PRO A 128 -38.14 15.86 29.65
#